data_AF-A0A935XHL9-F1
#
_entry.id   AF-A0A935XHL9-F1
#
_cell.length_a   1.000
_cell.length_b   1.000
_cell.length_c   1.000
_cell.angle_alpha   90.00
_cell.angle_beta   90.00
_cell.angle_gamma   90.00
#
_symmetry.space_group_name_H-M   'P 1'
#
loop_
_entity.id
_entity.type
_entity.pdbx_description
1 polymer ?
#
loop_
_entity_poly.entity_id
_entity_poly.type
_entity_poly.pdbx_seq_one_letter_code
_entity_poly.pdbx_strand_id
1 'polypeptide(L)'
;MTLQSAPTSTHSAEDRPEPPFPVALVEEMLRMFGRAVRAHQLYLHNNPTYLRALDSARAAFAPIWGHTDELVIEVTDTQLRWEGHAVINEPDKTTDALPWILYKDGIRELRLMRDVEQQELVALIDILTRVRKASPDEDDLLTLLWEQEFAFVRYRYVDMTLEGVAPLDASELAKQERLVDPQAIQEPPQENVLPSGVVNLDDFDATLYFLDEREVEYLRDAVATEYASDLRGNVVAILLDVFEVQVDPAIRDEIVGVLDNLLVHLLTAGQLRTVAHLLREVNIAANRARDLTPQQRETILSLPNRMSEPEALSQLLQSLDERTDMAEQSELNELFDQLRVSALGTIFSWLGRLQTPRVRTQLEAAAQRLAAANTGELVRLIGAPEREVSLEAIRRSGAMRAAAAVPALARLMTQQDGDVRLAAVQALAEIGTPGALQQLERSIDDPSREVRVATARAFAARVHRPALAKIEAAIKGKRVSEADLTEKMALFEAFGAMCGEGGVTLLDGLLNTKSFFGRREDPELRACAAMALGRVATPNAIAVLRRAASDKEILVRNAVNRALRGGTA
;
A
#
# COMPACT_ATOMS: atom_id res chain seq x y z
N MET A 1 41.07 -18.53 35.11
CA MET A 1 42.36 -17.88 35.37
C MET A 1 42.40 -16.60 34.56
N THR A 2 42.54 -15.50 35.29
CA THR A 2 42.50 -14.09 34.90
C THR A 2 43.43 -13.73 33.73
N LEU A 3 42.88 -13.04 32.73
CA LEU A 3 43.64 -12.30 31.73
C LEU A 3 44.23 -11.04 32.37
N GLN A 4 45.54 -10.89 32.21
CA GLN A 4 46.36 -9.79 32.70
C GLN A 4 46.07 -8.48 31.96
N SER A 5 45.97 -7.42 32.75
CA SER A 5 45.92 -6.00 32.40
C SER A 5 47.23 -5.51 31.75
N ALA A 6 47.11 -4.79 30.63
CA ALA A 6 48.16 -3.93 30.11
C ALA A 6 48.21 -2.59 30.89
N PRO A 7 49.38 -1.92 30.99
CA PRO A 7 49.62 -0.89 31.99
C PRO A 7 49.11 0.49 31.55
N THR A 8 48.44 1.17 32.48
CA THR A 8 48.07 2.58 32.44
C THR A 8 49.33 3.44 32.55
N SER A 9 49.68 4.15 31.48
CA SER A 9 50.63 5.25 31.53
C SER A 9 50.01 6.40 32.31
N THR A 10 50.40 6.51 33.59
CA THR A 10 50.21 7.69 34.41
C THR A 10 51.04 8.84 33.85
N HIS A 11 50.45 9.68 32.99
CA HIS A 11 50.98 11.02 32.76
C HIS A 11 50.55 11.92 33.92
N SER A 12 51.56 12.37 34.64
CA SER A 12 51.59 13.33 35.73
C SER A 12 50.89 14.65 35.39
N ALA A 13 50.17 15.19 36.37
CA ALA A 13 49.31 16.37 36.30
C ALA A 13 50.05 17.72 36.39
N GLU A 14 51.24 17.88 35.82
CA GLU A 14 52.12 19.05 36.09
C GLU A 14 52.68 19.80 34.87
N ASP A 15 52.08 19.67 33.69
CA ASP A 15 52.50 20.47 32.51
C ASP A 15 51.29 20.98 31.72
N ARG A 16 50.38 21.69 32.40
CA ARG A 16 49.31 22.42 31.71
C ARG A 16 49.84 23.79 31.31
N PRO A 17 49.83 24.17 30.02
CA PRO A 17 50.26 25.49 29.61
C PRO A 17 49.43 26.55 30.38
N GLU A 18 50.10 27.57 30.91
CA GLU A 18 49.40 28.71 31.50
C GLU A 18 48.49 29.33 30.43
N PRO A 19 47.22 29.62 30.75
CA PRO A 19 46.30 30.15 29.77
C PRO A 19 46.79 31.53 29.29
N PRO A 20 46.63 31.85 28.00
CA PRO A 20 47.21 33.06 27.40
C PRO A 20 46.64 34.37 27.99
N PHE A 21 45.49 34.31 28.67
CA PHE A 21 44.86 35.40 29.39
C PHE A 21 43.91 34.86 30.47
N PRO A 22 43.37 35.71 31.38
CA PRO A 22 42.56 35.25 32.51
C PRO A 22 41.34 34.43 32.08
N VAL A 23 41.25 33.18 32.57
CA VAL A 23 40.14 32.24 32.33
C VAL A 23 38.78 32.85 32.73
N ALA A 24 38.77 33.72 33.74
CA ALA A 24 37.58 34.42 34.22
C ALA A 24 36.88 35.26 33.12
N LEU A 25 37.62 35.73 32.10
CA LEU A 25 37.03 36.46 30.98
C LEU A 25 36.20 35.52 30.09
N VAL A 26 36.72 34.32 29.79
CA VAL A 26 36.02 33.30 29.01
C VAL A 26 34.80 32.77 29.76
N GLU A 27 34.95 32.54 31.07
CA GLU A 27 33.85 32.14 31.96
C GLU A 27 32.72 33.18 31.98
N GLU A 28 33.03 34.47 32.13
CA GLU A 28 32.02 35.53 32.14
C GLU A 28 31.34 35.67 30.76
N MET A 29 32.11 35.56 29.67
CA MET A 29 31.57 35.60 28.31
C MET A 29 30.56 34.47 28.09
N LEU A 30 30.92 33.21 28.40
CA LEU A 30 30.02 32.07 28.22
C LEU A 30 28.81 32.12 29.16
N ARG A 31 28.98 32.67 30.36
CA ARG A 31 27.87 32.90 31.30
C ARG A 31 26.87 33.91 30.74
N MET A 32 27.36 35.01 30.16
CA MET A 32 26.51 36.03 29.53
C MET A 32 25.84 35.49 28.26
N PHE A 33 26.56 34.70 27.47
CA PHE A 33 26.00 33.97 26.33
C PHE A 33 24.84 33.05 26.75
N GLY A 34 25.05 32.18 27.76
CA GLY A 34 24.00 31.31 28.28
C GLY A 34 22.81 32.06 28.91
N ARG A 35 23.02 33.28 29.41
CA ARG A 35 21.91 34.17 29.83
C ARG A 35 21.13 34.73 28.65
N ALA A 36 21.81 35.11 27.56
CA ALA A 36 21.16 35.58 26.35
C ALA A 36 20.31 34.48 25.69
N VAL A 37 20.81 33.24 25.62
CA VAL A 37 20.04 32.07 25.16
C VAL A 37 18.77 31.87 26.00
N ARG A 38 18.88 31.95 27.33
CA ARG A 38 17.71 31.86 28.23
C ARG A 38 16.73 33.04 28.08
N ALA A 39 17.24 34.25 27.89
CA ALA A 39 16.39 35.43 27.70
C ALA A 39 15.63 35.37 26.37
N HIS A 40 16.27 34.90 25.30
CA HIS A 40 15.64 34.70 23.99
C HIS A 40 14.49 33.70 24.05
N GLN A 41 14.62 32.66 24.88
CA GLN A 41 13.55 31.69 25.10
C GLN A 41 12.30 32.28 25.77
N LEU A 42 12.52 33.15 26.77
CA LEU A 42 11.46 33.63 27.68
C LEU A 42 10.76 34.90 27.19
N TYR A 43 11.40 35.66 26.32
CA TYR A 43 10.93 36.98 25.92
C TYR A 43 10.99 37.17 24.39
N LEU A 44 10.05 37.93 23.85
CA LEU A 44 10.06 38.33 22.43
C LEU A 44 11.27 39.22 22.10
N HIS A 45 11.70 39.24 20.83
CA HIS A 45 12.88 39.96 20.33
C HIS A 45 12.89 41.47 20.63
N ASN A 46 11.72 42.10 20.80
CA ASN A 46 11.58 43.51 21.13
C ASN A 46 11.53 43.79 22.64
N ASN A 47 11.65 42.76 23.48
CA ASN A 47 11.58 42.91 24.92
C ASN A 47 12.86 43.57 25.48
N PRO A 48 12.74 44.63 26.30
CA PRO A 48 13.89 45.31 26.88
C PRO A 48 14.84 44.41 27.68
N THR A 49 14.35 43.30 28.24
CA THR A 49 15.15 42.33 29.00
C THR A 49 15.99 41.45 28.09
N TYR A 50 15.46 41.03 26.94
CA TYR A 50 16.21 40.28 25.93
C TYR A 50 17.28 41.15 25.29
N LEU A 51 16.93 42.37 24.86
CA LEU A 51 17.88 43.31 24.27
C LEU A 51 19.06 43.60 25.21
N ARG A 52 18.78 43.84 26.51
CA ARG A 52 19.83 44.02 27.53
C ARG A 52 20.72 42.78 27.71
N ALA A 53 20.15 41.58 27.64
CA ALA A 53 20.93 40.34 27.75
C ALA A 53 21.82 40.12 26.53
N LEU A 54 21.32 40.42 25.32
CA LEU A 54 22.08 40.35 24.08
C LEU A 54 23.23 41.37 24.05
N ASP A 55 22.96 42.63 24.44
CA ASP A 55 24.00 43.66 24.54
C ASP A 55 25.08 43.28 25.56
N SER A 56 24.68 42.69 26.69
CA SER A 56 25.61 42.20 27.70
C SER A 56 26.48 41.04 27.20
N ALA A 57 25.90 40.13 26.40
CA ALA A 57 26.66 39.06 25.75
C ALA A 57 27.66 39.62 24.74
N ARG A 58 27.24 40.55 23.86
CA ARG A 58 28.12 41.22 22.89
C ARG A 58 29.27 41.94 23.57
N ALA A 59 28.99 42.69 24.63
CA ALA A 59 30.01 43.41 25.39
C ALA A 59 31.04 42.47 26.05
N ALA A 60 30.65 41.24 26.41
CA ALA A 60 31.53 40.28 27.05
C ALA A 60 32.54 39.62 26.08
N PHE A 61 32.32 39.69 24.76
CA PHE A 61 33.28 39.23 23.75
C PHE A 61 34.44 40.21 23.55
N ALA A 62 34.20 41.52 23.67
CA ALA A 62 35.22 42.54 23.37
C ALA A 62 36.55 42.40 24.16
N PRO A 63 36.57 42.05 25.46
CA PRO A 63 37.82 41.80 26.20
C PRO A 63 38.61 40.58 25.70
N ILE A 64 37.94 39.59 25.10
CA ILE A 64 38.58 38.37 24.56
C ILE A 64 39.38 38.72 23.32
N TRP A 65 38.81 39.53 22.43
CA TRP A 65 39.43 39.95 21.17
C TRP A 65 40.63 40.89 21.33
N GLY A 66 40.86 41.40 22.55
CA GLY A 66 42.12 42.07 22.90
C GLY A 66 43.30 41.12 23.06
N HIS A 67 43.06 39.82 23.20
CA HIS A 67 44.08 38.81 23.52
C HIS A 67 44.23 37.71 22.47
N THR A 68 43.17 37.39 21.73
CA THR A 68 43.16 36.36 20.67
C THR A 68 42.17 36.76 19.56
N ASP A 69 42.37 36.29 18.33
CA ASP A 69 41.40 36.43 17.24
C ASP A 69 40.49 35.19 17.10
N GLU A 70 40.74 34.16 17.92
CA GLU A 70 40.05 32.88 17.89
C GLU A 70 39.93 32.27 19.30
N LEU A 71 38.75 31.74 19.62
CA LEU A 71 38.48 31.07 20.88
C LEU A 71 37.95 29.64 20.62
N VAL A 72 38.67 28.64 21.12
CA VAL A 72 38.34 27.22 20.93
C VAL A 72 37.81 26.62 22.23
N ILE A 73 36.54 26.25 22.24
CA ILE A 73 35.85 25.69 23.40
C ILE A 73 35.65 24.19 23.18
N GLU A 74 36.20 23.38 24.07
CA GLU A 74 35.94 21.95 24.11
C GLU A 74 34.61 21.70 24.83
N VAL A 75 33.79 20.82 24.25
CA VAL A 75 32.46 20.47 24.73
C VAL A 75 32.48 19.04 25.27
N THR A 76 32.10 18.88 26.55
CA THR A 76 31.77 17.58 27.14
C THR A 76 30.29 17.54 27.53
N ASP A 77 29.83 16.38 27.99
CA ASP A 77 28.44 16.17 28.39
C ASP A 77 28.00 17.02 29.60
N THR A 78 28.95 17.58 30.34
CA THR A 78 28.74 18.30 31.61
C THR A 78 29.53 19.61 31.71
N GLN A 79 30.51 19.85 30.82
CA GLN A 79 31.42 20.99 30.92
C GLN A 79 31.70 21.63 29.56
N LEU A 80 31.89 22.95 29.58
CA LEU A 80 32.64 23.65 28.54
C LEU A 80 34.03 23.96 29.06
N ARG A 81 35.05 23.66 28.26
CA ARG A 81 36.46 23.80 28.66
C ARG A 81 37.22 24.67 27.66
N TRP A 82 38.16 25.45 28.17
CA TRP A 82 39.08 26.26 27.38
C TRP A 82 40.49 26.06 27.92
N GLU A 83 41.46 25.74 27.06
CA GLU A 83 42.85 25.43 27.44
C GLU A 83 42.93 24.44 28.63
N GLY A 84 42.11 23.39 28.58
CA GLY A 84 42.03 22.36 29.64
C GLY A 84 41.34 22.78 30.95
N HIS A 85 40.94 24.04 31.11
CA HIS A 85 40.23 24.56 32.27
C HIS A 85 38.71 24.52 32.07
N ALA A 86 37.95 24.07 33.06
CA ALA A 86 36.49 24.11 33.00
C ALA A 86 36.00 25.54 33.23
N VAL A 87 35.34 26.13 32.23
CA VAL A 87 34.78 27.49 32.26
C VAL A 87 33.29 27.49 32.55
N ILE A 88 32.57 26.43 32.16
CA ILE A 88 31.21 26.14 32.61
C ILE A 88 31.17 24.69 33.09
N ASN A 89 30.53 24.45 34.22
CA ASN A 89 30.30 23.11 34.77
C ASN A 89 28.85 23.00 35.23
N GLU A 90 28.07 22.23 34.48
CA GLU A 90 26.64 21.97 34.70
C GLU A 90 26.45 20.46 34.79
N PRO A 91 26.57 19.86 35.99
CA PRO A 91 26.56 18.40 36.15
C PRO A 91 25.20 17.76 35.86
N ASP A 92 24.12 18.55 35.95
CA ASP A 92 22.77 18.10 35.67
C ASP A 92 22.50 18.19 34.16
N LYS A 93 22.40 17.04 33.48
CA LYS A 93 22.09 16.89 32.04
C LYS A 93 20.63 17.25 31.71
N THR A 94 20.23 18.44 32.09
CA THR A 94 18.91 18.99 31.78
C THR A 94 18.89 19.48 30.33
N THR A 95 17.69 19.55 29.73
CA THR A 95 17.48 20.15 28.40
C THR A 95 17.83 21.64 28.34
N ASP A 96 18.11 22.26 29.49
CA ASP A 96 18.50 23.65 29.62
C ASP A 96 20.02 23.85 29.76
N ALA A 97 20.77 22.77 30.00
CA ALA A 97 22.22 22.83 30.21
C ALA A 97 22.97 22.99 28.88
N LEU A 98 23.75 24.06 28.76
CA LEU A 98 24.44 24.41 27.51
C LEU A 98 25.45 23.34 27.06
N PRO A 99 26.29 22.75 27.95
CA PRO A 99 27.19 21.66 27.56
C PRO A 99 26.42 20.46 27.00
N TRP A 100 25.30 20.10 27.64
CA TRP A 100 24.48 18.96 27.24
C TRP A 100 23.86 19.17 25.86
N ILE A 101 23.30 20.35 25.57
CA ILE A 101 22.67 20.67 24.27
C ILE A 101 23.66 20.52 23.12
N LEU A 102 24.89 21.00 23.29
CA LEU A 102 25.94 20.88 22.29
C LEU A 102 26.40 19.41 22.17
N TYR A 103 26.56 18.72 23.31
CA TYR A 103 27.13 17.38 23.34
C TYR A 103 26.17 16.30 22.79
N LYS A 104 24.87 16.40 23.08
CA LYS A 104 23.86 15.38 22.70
C LYS A 104 23.82 15.12 21.18
N ASP A 105 24.06 16.18 20.40
CA ASP A 105 24.00 16.16 18.93
C ASP A 105 25.43 16.10 18.33
N GLY A 106 26.38 15.54 19.10
CA GLY A 106 27.70 15.18 18.59
C GLY A 106 28.76 16.29 18.59
N ILE A 107 28.45 17.54 18.96
CA ILE A 107 29.45 18.63 19.00
C ILE A 107 30.47 18.36 20.12
N ARG A 108 31.76 18.47 19.78
CA ARG A 108 32.90 18.26 20.70
C ARG A 108 33.82 19.47 20.81
N GLU A 109 33.78 20.35 19.81
CA GLU A 109 34.57 21.58 19.79
C GLU A 109 33.75 22.68 19.11
N LEU A 110 33.74 23.87 19.70
CA LEU A 110 33.14 25.08 19.15
C LEU A 110 34.21 26.17 19.08
N ARG A 111 34.43 26.71 17.88
CA ARG A 111 35.48 27.66 17.57
C ARG A 111 34.85 28.96 17.12
N LEU A 112 35.09 30.02 17.88
CA LEU A 112 34.51 31.34 17.70
C LEU A 112 35.60 32.30 17.24
N MET A 113 35.42 32.89 16.07
CA MET A 113 36.33 33.87 15.50
C MET A 113 35.94 35.29 15.94
N ARG A 114 36.90 36.21 15.86
CA ARG A 114 36.65 37.64 16.07
C ARG A 114 35.48 38.14 15.21
N ASP A 115 34.71 39.07 15.77
CA ASP A 115 33.51 39.69 15.18
C ASP A 115 32.26 38.81 15.14
N VAL A 116 32.32 37.57 15.66
CA VAL A 116 31.13 36.70 15.83
C VAL A 116 30.01 37.39 16.61
N GLU A 117 30.36 38.23 17.59
CA GLU A 117 29.39 38.93 18.43
C GLU A 117 28.56 39.93 17.64
N GLN A 118 29.10 40.47 16.55
CA GLN A 118 28.42 41.45 15.71
C GLN A 118 27.54 40.77 14.67
N GLN A 119 28.09 39.77 13.99
CA GLN A 119 27.52 39.22 12.75
C GLN A 119 26.62 38.00 12.99
N GLU A 120 27.02 37.09 13.89
CA GLU A 120 26.46 35.73 13.91
C GLU A 120 25.87 35.31 15.25
N LEU A 121 26.12 36.09 16.31
CA LEU A 121 25.69 35.76 17.68
C LEU A 121 24.18 35.54 17.82
N VAL A 122 23.36 36.32 17.13
CA VAL A 122 21.89 36.19 17.20
C VAL A 122 21.46 34.89 16.53
N ALA A 123 21.94 34.61 15.32
CA ALA A 123 21.64 33.37 14.62
C ALA A 123 22.07 32.13 15.43
N LEU A 124 23.23 32.18 16.09
CA LEU A 124 23.68 31.09 16.97
C LEU A 124 22.76 30.90 18.19
N ILE A 125 22.30 32.00 18.81
CA ILE A 125 21.35 31.96 19.94
C ILE A 125 20.00 31.39 19.51
N ASP A 126 19.53 31.76 18.33
CA ASP A 126 18.25 31.34 17.78
C ASP A 126 18.25 29.83 17.53
N ILE A 127 19.31 29.29 16.89
CA ILE A 127 19.50 27.85 16.66
C ILE A 127 19.50 27.07 17.96
N LEU A 128 20.31 27.49 18.95
CA LEU A 128 20.37 26.83 20.25
C LEU A 128 19.03 26.85 20.98
N THR A 129 18.19 27.86 20.74
CA THR A 129 16.85 27.92 21.34
C THR A 129 15.85 27.03 20.61
N ARG A 130 15.96 26.90 19.28
CA ARG A 130 15.11 25.99 18.48
C ARG A 130 15.37 24.53 18.88
N VAL A 131 16.63 24.10 18.96
CA VAL A 131 17.03 22.74 19.37
C VAL A 131 16.54 22.37 20.77
N ARG A 132 16.38 23.35 21.67
CA ARG A 132 15.85 23.10 23.02
C ARG A 132 14.34 22.87 23.04
N LYS A 133 13.61 23.40 22.05
CA LYS A 133 12.14 23.24 21.92
C LYS A 133 11.76 22.09 20.99
N ALA A 134 12.72 21.58 20.22
CA ALA A 134 12.52 20.59 19.17
C ALA A 134 12.04 19.23 19.72
N SER A 135 11.06 18.65 19.02
CA SER A 135 10.66 17.24 19.16
C SER A 135 11.80 16.31 18.69
N PRO A 136 11.89 15.05 19.12
CA PRO A 136 12.87 14.08 18.59
C PRO A 136 12.82 13.88 17.07
N ASP A 137 11.74 14.31 16.41
CA ASP A 137 11.52 14.22 14.97
C ASP A 137 11.87 15.51 14.20
N GLU A 138 12.35 16.56 14.87
CA GLU A 138 12.80 17.82 14.27
C GLU A 138 14.33 17.84 14.07
N ASP A 139 14.82 18.68 13.16
CA ASP A 139 16.24 18.76 12.78
C ASP A 139 17.18 18.89 13.98
N ASP A 140 18.23 18.07 14.00
CA ASP A 140 19.23 18.09 15.07
C ASP A 140 20.12 19.35 15.00
N LEU A 141 20.82 19.67 16.09
CA LEU A 141 21.68 20.85 16.15
C LEU A 141 22.74 20.88 15.04
N LEU A 142 23.26 19.72 14.65
CA LEU A 142 24.28 19.61 13.62
C LEU A 142 23.73 20.07 12.25
N THR A 143 22.53 19.62 11.91
CA THR A 143 21.83 20.00 10.68
C THR A 143 21.56 21.50 10.65
N LEU A 144 21.02 22.06 11.75
CA LEU A 144 20.71 23.48 11.84
C LEU A 144 21.96 24.38 11.81
N LEU A 145 23.07 23.94 12.41
CA LEU A 145 24.34 24.65 12.32
C LEU A 145 24.93 24.61 10.90
N TRP A 146 24.72 23.51 10.16
CA TRP A 146 25.20 23.35 8.80
C TRP A 146 24.44 24.23 7.81
N GLU A 147 23.11 24.29 7.91
CA GLU A 147 22.25 25.13 7.06
C GLU A 147 22.54 26.64 7.19
N GLN A 148 23.01 27.08 8.35
CA GLN A 148 23.23 28.50 8.63
C GLN A 148 24.51 29.07 8.01
N GLU A 149 25.42 28.21 7.52
CA GLU A 149 26.68 28.58 6.83
C GLU A 149 27.49 29.68 7.55
N PHE A 150 27.75 29.50 8.85
CA PHE A 150 28.53 30.46 9.64
C PHE A 150 29.95 30.70 9.09
N ALA A 151 30.34 31.96 8.95
CA ALA A 151 31.68 32.40 8.60
C ALA A 151 32.60 32.54 9.83
N PHE A 152 32.06 32.91 11.00
CA PHE A 152 32.81 33.18 12.24
C PHE A 152 32.58 32.13 13.33
N VAL A 153 31.72 31.15 13.10
CA VAL A 153 31.53 29.97 13.96
C VAL A 153 31.96 28.71 13.22
N ARG A 154 32.87 27.94 13.80
CA ARG A 154 33.28 26.61 13.31
C ARG A 154 33.09 25.58 14.42
N TYR A 155 32.91 24.32 14.07
CA TYR A 155 32.73 23.27 15.05
C TYR A 155 33.32 21.94 14.59
N ARG A 156 33.64 21.07 15.56
CA ARG A 156 34.03 19.68 15.33
C ARG A 156 32.97 18.79 15.96
N TYR A 157 32.52 17.78 15.20
CA TYR A 157 31.52 16.84 15.66
C TYR A 157 32.00 15.39 15.54
N VAL A 158 31.30 14.47 16.20
CA VAL A 158 31.45 13.02 16.06
C VAL A 158 30.10 12.46 15.68
N ASP A 159 30.06 11.67 14.61
CA ASP A 159 28.85 11.00 14.16
C ASP A 159 28.47 9.87 15.14
N MET A 160 27.29 9.98 15.74
CA MET A 160 26.78 9.04 16.74
C MET A 160 25.90 7.94 16.11
N THR A 161 25.73 7.92 14.78
CA THR A 161 24.86 6.96 14.06
C THR A 161 25.55 5.68 13.60
N LEU A 162 26.87 5.54 13.83
CA LEU A 162 27.67 4.38 13.40
C LEU A 162 28.34 3.66 14.58
N GLU A 163 27.55 2.99 15.42
CA GLU A 163 28.10 1.88 16.23
C GLU A 163 28.15 0.61 15.36
N GLY A 164 29.28 0.38 14.68
CA GLY A 164 29.52 -0.93 14.03
C GLY A 164 30.52 -1.02 12.87
N VAL A 165 31.22 0.04 12.49
CA VAL A 165 32.25 -0.02 11.44
C VAL A 165 33.55 0.59 11.96
N ALA A 166 34.65 -0.17 11.86
CA ALA A 166 35.97 0.30 12.25
C ALA A 166 36.37 1.54 11.40
N PRO A 167 37.13 2.50 11.96
CA PRO A 167 37.52 3.68 11.20
C PRO A 167 38.41 3.28 10.02
N LEU A 168 38.06 3.72 8.82
CA LEU A 168 38.96 3.67 7.68
C LEU A 168 40.12 4.65 7.94
N ASP A 169 41.36 4.12 7.90
CA ASP A 169 42.58 4.89 8.04
C ASP A 169 42.71 5.90 6.88
N ALA A 170 42.59 7.19 7.17
CA ALA A 170 42.80 8.30 6.23
C ALA A 170 44.23 8.40 5.67
N SER A 171 45.14 7.51 6.08
CA SER A 171 46.54 7.42 5.64
C SER A 171 46.70 6.74 4.26
N GLU A 172 45.73 5.97 3.79
CA GLU A 172 45.84 5.24 2.51
C GLU A 172 45.42 6.08 1.29
N LEU A 173 44.56 7.09 1.46
CA LEU A 173 44.13 7.98 0.37
C LEU A 173 45.18 9.06 0.00
N ALA A 174 46.15 9.33 0.88
CA ALA A 174 47.16 10.36 0.67
C ALA A 174 48.39 9.91 -0.16
N LYS A 175 48.44 8.66 -0.64
CA LYS A 175 49.62 8.10 -1.31
C LYS A 175 49.54 7.97 -2.84
N GLN A 176 48.47 8.44 -3.49
CA GLN A 176 48.32 8.28 -4.95
C GLN A 176 48.46 9.53 -5.81
N GLU A 177 48.81 10.70 -5.27
CA GLU A 177 49.06 11.89 -6.09
C GLU A 177 50.45 12.50 -5.85
N ARG A 178 51.49 11.87 -6.38
CA ARG A 178 52.75 12.56 -6.75
C ARG A 178 53.40 11.93 -7.96
N LEU A 179 52.90 12.29 -9.15
CA LEU A 179 53.62 12.15 -10.40
C LEU A 179 53.32 13.32 -11.34
N VAL A 180 53.68 14.55 -10.95
CA VAL A 180 53.94 15.63 -11.93
C VAL A 180 55.05 16.54 -11.40
N ASP A 181 56.07 16.76 -12.24
CA ASP A 181 57.29 17.53 -11.98
C ASP A 181 57.03 19.06 -12.06
N PRO A 182 57.39 19.90 -11.07
CA PRO A 182 56.99 21.31 -11.01
C PRO A 182 57.68 22.28 -11.99
N GLN A 183 58.51 21.83 -12.93
CA GLN A 183 59.36 22.74 -13.74
C GLN A 183 59.09 22.79 -15.24
N ALA A 184 57.94 22.31 -15.73
CA ALA A 184 57.67 22.34 -17.17
C ALA A 184 56.24 22.75 -17.53
N ILE A 185 55.83 24.01 -17.27
CA ILE A 185 54.78 24.67 -18.06
C ILE A 185 55.19 26.13 -18.31
N GLN A 186 55.56 26.43 -19.55
CA GLN A 186 55.62 27.79 -20.07
C GLN A 186 54.19 28.27 -20.35
N GLU A 187 53.81 29.42 -19.82
CA GLU A 187 52.52 30.07 -20.12
C GLU A 187 52.49 30.60 -21.57
N PRO A 188 51.53 30.20 -22.40
CA PRO A 188 51.12 31.00 -23.55
C PRO A 188 50.08 32.06 -23.10
N PRO A 189 49.94 33.17 -23.84
CA PRO A 189 49.11 34.29 -23.41
C PRO A 189 47.63 33.92 -23.46
N GLN A 190 46.96 33.94 -22.30
CA GLN A 190 45.51 33.74 -22.21
C GLN A 190 44.78 35.06 -22.46
N GLU A 191 44.27 35.26 -23.68
CA GLU A 191 43.03 36.00 -23.86
C GLU A 191 41.91 35.16 -23.23
N ASN A 192 41.50 35.51 -22.00
CA ASN A 192 40.36 34.91 -21.34
C ASN A 192 39.06 35.39 -21.98
N VAL A 193 38.60 34.68 -23.01
CA VAL A 193 37.17 34.66 -23.35
C VAL A 193 36.53 33.56 -22.52
N LEU A 194 35.92 33.96 -21.39
CA LEU A 194 35.10 33.06 -20.57
C LEU A 194 33.90 32.53 -21.39
N PRO A 195 33.52 31.25 -21.25
CA PRO A 195 32.28 30.73 -21.81
C PRO A 195 31.10 31.52 -21.24
N SER A 196 30.16 31.95 -22.08
CA SER A 196 28.98 32.70 -21.64
C SER A 196 28.15 31.85 -20.67
N GLY A 197 28.07 32.26 -19.40
CA GLY A 197 27.21 31.64 -18.38
C GLY A 197 27.87 31.35 -17.04
N VAL A 198 29.19 31.53 -16.89
CA VAL A 198 29.86 31.42 -15.58
C VAL A 198 29.97 32.81 -14.97
N VAL A 199 29.21 33.06 -13.91
CA VAL A 199 29.29 34.29 -13.10
C VAL A 199 30.39 34.09 -12.07
N ASN A 200 31.32 35.04 -12.01
CA ASN A 200 32.38 35.05 -11.01
C ASN A 200 31.85 35.72 -9.73
N LEU A 201 32.01 35.08 -8.56
CA LEU A 201 31.51 35.63 -7.28
C LEU A 201 32.17 36.97 -6.92
N ASP A 202 33.36 37.24 -7.44
CA ASP A 202 34.09 38.49 -7.22
C ASP A 202 33.57 39.67 -8.07
N ASP A 203 32.72 39.42 -9.07
CA ASP A 203 32.00 40.43 -9.86
C ASP A 203 30.60 40.74 -9.29
N PHE A 204 30.25 40.14 -8.13
CA PHE A 204 28.94 40.25 -7.51
C PHE A 204 28.90 41.44 -6.53
N ASP A 205 28.30 42.55 -6.98
CA ASP A 205 28.06 43.71 -6.11
C ASP A 205 26.88 43.41 -5.16
N ALA A 206 27.19 43.03 -3.92
CA ALA A 206 26.22 42.66 -2.89
C ALA A 206 25.21 43.78 -2.54
N THR A 207 25.44 45.01 -3.03
CA THR A 207 24.53 46.15 -2.82
C THR A 207 23.46 46.32 -3.90
N LEU A 208 23.48 45.51 -4.96
CA LEU A 208 22.54 45.59 -6.09
C LEU A 208 21.48 44.47 -6.12
N TYR A 209 21.62 43.45 -5.26
CA TYR A 209 20.73 42.29 -5.20
C TYR A 209 20.32 41.95 -3.77
N PHE A 210 19.77 42.95 -3.06
CA PHE A 210 19.05 42.68 -1.81
C PHE A 210 17.74 42.00 -2.17
N LEU A 211 17.60 40.73 -1.82
CA LEU A 211 16.31 40.07 -1.82
C LEU A 211 15.47 40.72 -0.73
N ASP A 212 14.30 41.24 -1.10
CA ASP A 212 13.38 41.73 -0.08
C ASP A 212 12.88 40.57 0.81
N GLU A 213 12.32 40.88 1.98
CA GLU A 213 11.84 39.82 2.90
C GLU A 213 10.86 38.85 2.24
N ARG A 214 10.07 39.30 1.24
CA ARG A 214 9.13 38.44 0.51
C ARG A 214 9.83 37.56 -0.50
N GLU A 215 10.88 38.04 -1.15
CA GLU A 215 11.71 37.24 -2.06
C GLU A 215 12.51 36.18 -1.29
N VAL A 216 13.00 36.51 -0.09
CA VAL A 216 13.63 35.54 0.82
C VAL A 216 12.62 34.50 1.28
N GLU A 217 11.42 34.92 1.68
CA GLU A 217 10.34 34.02 2.11
C GLU A 217 9.87 33.12 0.95
N TYR A 218 9.73 33.68 -0.25
CA TYR A 218 9.44 32.92 -1.47
C TYR A 218 10.52 31.88 -1.78
N LEU A 219 11.80 32.23 -1.70
CA LEU A 219 12.90 31.29 -1.96
C LEU A 219 12.95 30.19 -0.91
N ARG A 220 12.70 30.51 0.37
CA ARG A 220 12.58 29.51 1.43
C ARG A 220 11.43 28.54 1.17
N ASP A 221 10.26 29.05 0.79
CA ASP A 221 9.11 28.22 0.43
C ASP A 221 9.37 27.36 -0.82
N ALA A 222 10.05 27.92 -1.82
CA ALA A 222 10.44 27.19 -3.03
C ALA A 222 11.43 26.06 -2.73
N VAL A 223 12.45 26.34 -1.90
CA VAL A 223 13.42 25.34 -1.44
C VAL A 223 12.71 24.27 -0.62
N ALA A 224 11.88 24.64 0.36
CA ALA A 224 11.11 23.68 1.14
C ALA A 224 10.20 22.80 0.26
N THR A 225 9.58 23.39 -0.77
CA THR A 225 8.77 22.65 -1.75
C THR A 225 9.62 21.66 -2.56
N GLU A 226 10.82 22.06 -2.99
CA GLU A 226 11.73 21.19 -3.74
C GLU A 226 12.23 20.03 -2.87
N TYR A 227 12.66 20.29 -1.64
CA TYR A 227 13.12 19.24 -0.71
C TYR A 227 11.99 18.30 -0.27
N ALA A 228 10.75 18.79 -0.19
CA ALA A 228 9.59 17.96 0.11
C ALA A 228 9.06 17.20 -1.12
N SER A 229 9.58 17.46 -2.32
CA SER A 229 9.09 16.84 -3.55
C SER A 229 9.48 15.36 -3.62
N ASP A 230 8.50 14.51 -3.87
CA ASP A 230 8.72 13.07 -4.07
C ASP A 230 9.37 12.81 -5.44
N LEU A 231 10.69 12.66 -5.45
CA LEU A 231 11.47 12.40 -6.67
C LEU A 231 11.31 10.98 -7.21
N ARG A 232 10.69 10.04 -6.48
CA ARG A 232 10.66 8.62 -6.86
C ARG A 232 9.96 8.41 -8.20
N GLY A 233 8.85 9.13 -8.44
CA GLY A 233 8.15 9.10 -9.72
C GLY A 233 9.02 9.62 -10.87
N ASN A 234 9.73 10.73 -10.65
CA ASN A 234 10.63 11.32 -11.64
C ASN A 234 11.80 10.39 -11.97
N VAL A 235 12.40 9.74 -10.97
CA VAL A 235 13.48 8.76 -11.16
C VAL A 235 13.00 7.57 -12.01
N VAL A 236 11.81 7.05 -11.71
CA VAL A 236 11.21 5.96 -12.51
C VAL A 236 10.99 6.41 -13.96
N ALA A 237 10.44 7.60 -14.17
CA ALA A 237 10.20 8.14 -15.51
C ALA A 237 11.52 8.31 -16.29
N ILE A 238 12.55 8.89 -15.67
CA ILE A 238 13.86 9.09 -16.30
C ILE A 238 14.50 7.74 -16.69
N LEU A 239 14.49 6.76 -15.78
CA LEU A 239 15.05 5.43 -16.06
C LEU A 239 14.33 4.75 -17.24
N LEU A 240 13.01 4.87 -17.32
CA LEU A 240 12.22 4.29 -18.39
C LEU A 240 12.37 5.05 -19.71
N ASP A 241 12.49 6.38 -19.69
CA ASP A 241 12.80 7.18 -20.87
C ASP A 241 14.17 6.80 -21.43
N VAL A 242 15.17 6.60 -20.57
CA VAL A 242 16.49 6.09 -20.98
C VAL A 242 16.34 4.69 -21.57
N PHE A 243 15.59 3.79 -20.93
CA PHE A 243 15.34 2.44 -21.46
C PHE A 243 14.72 2.46 -22.87
N GLU A 244 13.75 3.36 -23.12
CA GLU A 244 13.08 3.51 -24.40
C GLU A 244 14.03 3.97 -25.52
N VAL A 245 14.96 4.89 -25.21
CA VAL A 245 15.88 5.50 -26.17
C VAL A 245 17.12 4.64 -26.44
N GLN A 246 17.63 3.95 -25.41
CA GLN A 246 18.85 3.15 -25.53
C GLN A 246 18.65 1.95 -26.44
N VAL A 247 19.70 1.56 -27.18
CA VAL A 247 19.69 0.39 -28.08
C VAL A 247 20.62 -0.72 -27.56
N ASP A 248 21.58 -0.38 -26.69
CA ASP A 248 22.51 -1.34 -26.09
C ASP A 248 21.78 -2.26 -25.11
N PRO A 249 21.84 -3.59 -25.32
CA PRO A 249 21.20 -4.54 -24.42
C PRO A 249 21.73 -4.52 -22.98
N ALA A 250 23.02 -4.29 -22.78
CA ALA A 250 23.62 -4.31 -21.44
C ALA A 250 23.08 -3.17 -20.58
N ILE A 251 22.93 -1.97 -21.17
CA ILE A 251 22.38 -0.80 -20.47
C ILE A 251 20.90 -1.03 -20.12
N ARG A 252 20.12 -1.61 -21.04
CA ARG A 252 18.72 -1.95 -20.78
C ARG A 252 18.58 -2.96 -19.64
N ASP A 253 19.43 -3.97 -19.60
CA ASP A 253 19.40 -4.98 -18.55
C ASP A 253 19.81 -4.39 -17.19
N GLU A 254 20.79 -3.48 -17.16
CA GLU A 254 21.17 -2.74 -15.94
C GLU A 254 20.00 -1.90 -15.42
N ILE A 255 19.31 -1.16 -16.30
CA ILE A 255 18.13 -0.36 -15.91
C ILE A 255 17.03 -1.26 -15.33
N VAL A 256 16.75 -2.41 -15.95
CA VAL A 256 15.76 -3.35 -15.42
C VAL A 256 16.19 -3.88 -14.04
N GLY A 257 17.48 -4.15 -13.83
CA GLY A 257 18.00 -4.54 -12.52
C GLY A 257 17.82 -3.44 -11.45
N VAL A 258 18.04 -2.18 -11.80
CA VAL A 258 17.79 -1.04 -10.90
C VAL A 258 16.30 -0.93 -10.56
N LEU A 259 15.42 -1.04 -11.57
CA LEU A 259 13.97 -1.01 -11.38
C LEU A 259 13.46 -2.18 -10.54
N ASP A 260 14.05 -3.37 -10.67
CA ASP A 260 13.69 -4.53 -9.84
C ASP A 260 14.04 -4.30 -8.36
N ASN A 261 15.27 -3.83 -8.08
CA ASN A 261 15.68 -3.49 -6.72
C ASN A 261 14.77 -2.40 -6.13
N LEU A 262 14.48 -1.36 -6.91
CA LEU A 262 13.57 -0.29 -6.50
C LEU A 262 12.16 -0.83 -6.19
N LEU A 263 11.61 -1.70 -7.04
CA LEU A 263 10.31 -2.33 -6.82
C LEU A 263 10.25 -3.07 -5.47
N VAL A 264 11.30 -3.83 -5.13
CA VAL A 264 11.39 -4.54 -3.84
C VAL A 264 11.39 -3.55 -2.68
N HIS A 265 12.23 -2.52 -2.72
CA HIS A 265 12.29 -1.51 -1.67
C HIS A 265 10.97 -0.76 -1.48
N LEU A 266 10.29 -0.40 -2.58
CA LEU A 266 8.99 0.27 -2.53
C LEU A 266 7.89 -0.62 -1.93
N LEU A 267 7.90 -1.92 -2.24
CA LEU A 267 6.97 -2.90 -1.65
C LEU A 267 7.23 -3.05 -0.14
N THR A 268 8.49 -3.17 0.29
CA THR A 268 8.84 -3.25 1.72
C THR A 268 8.47 -1.98 2.48
N ALA A 269 8.64 -0.81 1.86
CA ALA A 269 8.25 0.47 2.44
C ALA A 269 6.73 0.75 2.37
N GLY A 270 5.94 -0.15 1.79
CA GLY A 270 4.48 0.00 1.68
C GLY A 270 4.04 1.14 0.75
N GLN A 271 4.88 1.57 -0.20
CA GLN A 271 4.65 2.69 -1.11
C GLN A 271 3.79 2.27 -2.31
N LEU A 272 2.54 1.91 -2.06
CA LEU A 272 1.66 1.25 -3.04
C LEU A 272 1.40 2.08 -4.31
N ARG A 273 1.26 3.41 -4.18
CA ARG A 273 1.07 4.31 -5.34
C ARG A 273 2.26 4.27 -6.29
N THR A 274 3.48 4.38 -5.74
CA THR A 274 4.70 4.40 -6.53
C THR A 274 4.94 3.06 -7.19
N VAL A 275 4.64 1.95 -6.49
CA VAL A 275 4.66 0.60 -7.10
C VAL A 275 3.69 0.53 -8.27
N ALA A 276 2.45 0.97 -8.09
CA ALA A 276 1.44 0.96 -9.15
C ALA A 276 1.87 1.81 -10.36
N HIS A 277 2.45 2.98 -10.12
CA HIS A 277 3.00 3.84 -11.17
C HIS A 277 4.16 3.17 -11.92
N LEU A 278 5.16 2.63 -11.21
CA LEU A 278 6.29 1.93 -11.79
C LEU A 278 5.82 0.78 -12.71
N LEU A 279 4.91 -0.07 -12.23
CA LEU A 279 4.43 -1.21 -13.00
C LEU A 279 3.62 -0.79 -14.24
N ARG A 280 2.87 0.33 -14.18
CA ARG A 280 2.20 0.90 -15.35
C ARG A 280 3.20 1.39 -16.39
N GLU A 281 4.16 2.20 -15.96
CA GLU A 281 5.13 2.81 -16.87
C GLU A 281 6.04 1.75 -17.49
N VAL A 282 6.44 0.73 -16.73
CA VAL A 282 7.17 -0.45 -17.26
C VAL A 282 6.40 -1.12 -18.40
N ASN A 283 5.08 -1.29 -18.26
CA ASN A 283 4.23 -1.84 -19.32
C ASN A 283 4.17 -0.96 -20.56
N ILE A 284 4.13 0.36 -20.37
CA ILE A 284 4.10 1.34 -21.45
C ILE A 284 5.44 1.32 -22.19
N ALA A 285 6.55 1.39 -21.46
CA ALA A 285 7.91 1.38 -21.99
C ALA A 285 8.21 0.10 -22.77
N ALA A 286 7.82 -1.07 -22.26
CA ALA A 286 7.98 -2.35 -22.96
C ALA A 286 7.25 -2.38 -24.33
N ASN A 287 6.19 -1.59 -24.50
CA ASN A 287 5.46 -1.48 -25.76
C ASN A 287 5.98 -0.37 -26.69
N ARG A 288 6.63 0.67 -26.14
CA ARG A 288 7.17 1.81 -26.90
C ARG A 288 8.62 1.62 -27.36
N ALA A 289 9.43 0.93 -26.56
CA ALA A 289 10.85 0.72 -26.84
C ALA A 289 11.06 0.08 -28.22
N ARG A 290 11.89 0.72 -29.03
CA ARG A 290 12.25 0.24 -30.38
C ARG A 290 13.33 -0.83 -30.28
N ASP A 291 13.38 -1.73 -31.26
CA ASP A 291 14.44 -2.76 -31.36
C ASP A 291 14.60 -3.60 -30.09
N LEU A 292 13.49 -3.86 -29.38
CA LEU A 292 13.48 -4.68 -28.17
C LEU A 292 13.49 -6.17 -28.55
N THR A 293 14.54 -6.90 -28.15
CA THR A 293 14.61 -8.35 -28.38
C THR A 293 13.53 -9.09 -27.57
N PRO A 294 13.12 -10.30 -27.99
CA PRO A 294 12.15 -11.10 -27.22
C PRO A 294 12.60 -11.37 -25.78
N GLN A 295 13.89 -11.62 -25.57
CA GLN A 295 14.47 -11.86 -24.24
C GLN A 295 14.39 -10.62 -23.36
N GLN A 296 14.76 -9.44 -23.87
CA GLN A 296 14.67 -8.20 -23.09
C GLN A 296 13.22 -7.82 -22.77
N ARG A 297 12.30 -8.07 -23.71
CA ARG A 297 10.86 -7.90 -23.48
C ARG A 297 10.39 -8.78 -22.32
N GLU A 298 10.85 -10.03 -22.26
CA GLU A 298 10.55 -10.93 -21.16
C GLU A 298 11.15 -10.43 -19.84
N THR A 299 12.41 -9.98 -19.86
CA THR A 299 13.10 -9.43 -18.68
C THR A 299 12.37 -8.21 -18.10
N ILE A 300 12.03 -7.19 -18.90
CA ILE A 300 11.31 -6.02 -18.38
C ILE A 300 9.89 -6.36 -17.91
N LEU A 301 9.19 -7.26 -18.61
CA LEU A 301 7.84 -7.69 -18.21
C LEU A 301 7.84 -8.67 -17.04
N SER A 302 8.99 -9.20 -16.62
CA SER A 302 9.11 -10.00 -15.40
C SER A 302 8.75 -9.18 -14.15
N LEU A 303 9.04 -7.87 -14.14
CA LEU A 303 8.72 -6.95 -13.05
C LEU A 303 7.23 -6.96 -12.66
N PRO A 304 6.27 -6.64 -13.56
CA PRO A 304 4.84 -6.72 -13.24
C PRO A 304 4.34 -8.17 -13.05
N ASN A 305 5.01 -9.16 -13.65
CA ASN A 305 4.62 -10.56 -13.48
C ASN A 305 4.91 -11.06 -12.06
N ARG A 306 6.03 -10.62 -11.46
CA ARG A 306 6.47 -10.97 -10.11
C ARG A 306 5.42 -10.68 -9.05
N MET A 307 4.76 -9.52 -9.10
CA MET A 307 3.69 -9.18 -8.16
C MET A 307 2.46 -10.10 -8.29
N SER A 308 2.31 -10.76 -9.44
CA SER A 308 1.21 -11.69 -9.72
C SER A 308 1.58 -13.14 -9.43
N GLU A 309 2.81 -13.41 -9.00
CA GLU A 309 3.25 -14.74 -8.58
C GLU A 309 2.55 -15.13 -7.26
N PRO A 310 2.23 -16.43 -7.06
CA PRO A 310 1.45 -16.86 -5.90
C PRO A 310 2.06 -16.48 -4.55
N GLU A 311 3.37 -16.66 -4.39
CA GLU A 311 4.10 -16.37 -3.16
C GLU A 311 4.14 -14.86 -2.88
N ALA A 312 4.56 -14.06 -3.87
CA ALA A 312 4.68 -12.62 -3.74
C ALA A 312 3.32 -11.95 -3.49
N LEU A 313 2.28 -12.35 -4.24
CA LEU A 313 0.93 -11.83 -4.06
C LEU A 313 0.35 -12.24 -2.70
N SER A 314 0.61 -13.47 -2.25
CA SER A 314 0.14 -13.91 -0.93
C SER A 314 0.77 -13.10 0.19
N GLN A 315 2.08 -12.82 0.13
CA GLN A 315 2.76 -11.97 1.10
C GLN A 315 2.22 -10.54 1.08
N LEU A 316 1.98 -9.98 -0.11
CA LEU A 316 1.38 -8.65 -0.25
C LEU A 316 -0.02 -8.61 0.37
N LEU A 317 -0.89 -9.57 0.03
CA LEU A 317 -2.26 -9.63 0.57
C LEU A 317 -2.27 -9.86 2.07
N GLN A 318 -1.37 -10.68 2.60
CA GLN A 318 -1.19 -10.87 4.04
C GLN A 318 -0.82 -9.56 4.72
N SER A 319 0.20 -8.86 4.21
CA SER A 319 0.64 -7.58 4.78
C SER A 319 -0.48 -6.53 4.75
N LEU A 320 -1.27 -6.48 3.67
CA LEU A 320 -2.39 -5.55 3.55
C LEU A 320 -3.55 -5.88 4.49
N ASP A 321 -3.73 -7.16 4.85
CA ASP A 321 -4.79 -7.60 5.78
C ASP A 321 -4.39 -7.42 7.25
N GLU A 322 -3.08 -7.45 7.56
CA GLU A 322 -2.53 -7.27 8.92
C GLU A 322 -2.26 -5.80 9.28
N ARG A 323 -2.17 -4.90 8.29
CA ARG A 323 -1.88 -3.48 8.53
C ARG A 323 -2.99 -2.78 9.31
N THR A 324 -2.59 -1.98 10.30
CA THR A 324 -3.49 -1.08 11.04
C THR A 324 -3.73 0.25 10.31
N ASP A 325 -2.76 0.69 9.49
CA ASP A 325 -2.84 1.91 8.69
C ASP A 325 -3.45 1.60 7.31
N MET A 326 -4.69 2.05 7.11
CA MET A 326 -5.45 1.69 5.92
C MET A 326 -5.03 2.53 4.72
N ALA A 327 -4.37 1.91 3.74
CA ALA A 327 -4.14 2.50 2.43
C ALA A 327 -5.46 2.99 1.80
N GLU A 328 -5.40 4.09 1.05
CA GLU A 328 -6.57 4.64 0.39
C GLU A 328 -7.13 3.68 -0.68
N GLN A 329 -8.43 3.80 -0.95
CA GLN A 329 -9.13 2.90 -1.88
C GLN A 329 -8.60 3.07 -3.31
N SER A 330 -8.27 4.31 -3.68
CA SER A 330 -7.60 4.67 -4.93
C SER A 330 -6.28 3.92 -5.09
N GLU A 331 -5.45 3.89 -4.05
CA GLU A 331 -4.13 3.25 -4.09
C GLU A 331 -4.21 1.74 -4.29
N LEU A 332 -5.10 1.08 -3.54
CA LEU A 332 -5.32 -0.35 -3.68
C LEU A 332 -5.83 -0.71 -5.07
N ASN A 333 -6.73 0.11 -5.63
CA ASN A 333 -7.21 -0.08 -6.99
C ASN A 333 -6.11 0.09 -8.02
N GLU A 334 -5.35 1.17 -7.92
CA GLU A 334 -4.22 1.43 -8.83
C GLU A 334 -3.20 0.29 -8.83
N LEU A 335 -2.92 -0.28 -7.65
CA LEU A 335 -2.04 -1.43 -7.49
C LEU A 335 -2.63 -2.69 -8.10
N PHE A 336 -3.86 -3.04 -7.74
CA PHE A 336 -4.52 -4.26 -8.22
C PHE A 336 -4.84 -4.20 -9.72
N ASP A 337 -4.91 -3.01 -10.32
CA ASP A 337 -4.99 -2.82 -11.78
C ASP A 337 -3.74 -3.34 -12.51
N GLN A 338 -2.61 -3.47 -11.81
CA GLN A 338 -1.36 -3.96 -12.41
C GLN A 338 -1.20 -5.48 -12.32
N LEU A 339 -2.11 -6.17 -11.61
CA LEU A 339 -2.09 -7.63 -11.52
C LEU A 339 -2.31 -8.28 -12.88
N ARG A 340 -1.67 -9.43 -13.09
CA ARG A 340 -1.75 -10.22 -14.31
C ARG A 340 -2.74 -11.36 -14.17
N VAL A 341 -3.03 -12.00 -15.29
CA VAL A 341 -3.93 -13.17 -15.34
C VAL A 341 -3.48 -14.32 -14.42
N SER A 342 -2.17 -14.49 -14.22
CA SER A 342 -1.61 -15.50 -13.29
C SER A 342 -2.01 -15.27 -11.83
N ALA A 343 -2.32 -14.03 -11.44
CA ALA A 343 -2.77 -13.71 -10.09
C ALA A 343 -4.15 -14.30 -9.78
N LEU A 344 -4.97 -14.62 -10.78
CA LEU A 344 -6.40 -14.92 -10.60
C LEU A 344 -6.63 -16.11 -9.66
N GLY A 345 -5.82 -17.17 -9.76
CA GLY A 345 -5.90 -18.33 -8.88
C GLY A 345 -5.59 -17.97 -7.42
N THR A 346 -4.53 -17.20 -7.19
CA THR A 346 -4.14 -16.71 -5.87
C THR A 346 -5.19 -15.77 -5.29
N ILE A 347 -5.74 -14.86 -6.10
CA ILE A 347 -6.82 -13.98 -5.64
C ILE A 347 -8.00 -14.82 -5.13
N PHE A 348 -8.44 -15.83 -5.89
CA PHE A 348 -9.57 -16.67 -5.50
C PHE A 348 -9.33 -17.44 -4.19
N SER A 349 -8.09 -17.87 -3.92
CA SER A 349 -7.76 -18.54 -2.65
C SER A 349 -7.78 -17.57 -1.45
N TRP A 350 -7.60 -16.27 -1.69
CA TRP A 350 -7.53 -15.25 -0.64
C TRP A 350 -8.87 -14.58 -0.33
N LEU A 351 -9.81 -14.49 -1.29
CA LEU A 351 -11.07 -13.77 -1.11
C LEU A 351 -11.88 -14.20 0.13
N GLY A 352 -11.86 -15.49 0.47
CA GLY A 352 -12.52 -16.02 1.66
C GLY A 352 -11.75 -15.84 2.98
N ARG A 353 -10.45 -15.52 2.90
CA ARG A 353 -9.53 -15.46 4.06
C ARG A 353 -9.32 -14.06 4.59
N LEU A 354 -9.40 -13.06 3.72
CA LEU A 354 -9.21 -11.65 4.06
C LEU A 354 -10.17 -11.21 5.16
N GLN A 355 -9.68 -10.67 6.26
CA GLN A 355 -10.50 -10.14 7.34
C GLN A 355 -10.95 -8.70 7.05
N THR A 356 -10.15 -7.95 6.31
CA THR A 356 -10.37 -6.54 5.99
C THR A 356 -11.37 -6.35 4.86
N PRO A 357 -12.59 -5.82 5.12
CA PRO A 357 -13.64 -5.72 4.09
C PRO A 357 -13.26 -4.82 2.91
N ARG A 358 -12.45 -3.78 3.15
CA ARG A 358 -12.00 -2.84 2.12
C ARG A 358 -11.09 -3.50 1.09
N VAL A 359 -10.07 -4.21 1.55
CA VAL A 359 -9.13 -4.97 0.71
C VAL A 359 -9.89 -6.04 -0.05
N ARG A 360 -10.76 -6.80 0.63
CA ARG A 360 -11.63 -7.80 -0.01
C ARG A 360 -12.44 -7.19 -1.16
N THR A 361 -13.11 -6.06 -0.95
CA THR A 361 -13.95 -5.43 -1.98
C THR A 361 -13.12 -4.98 -3.20
N GLN A 362 -11.94 -4.39 -3.00
CA GLN A 362 -11.10 -3.98 -4.13
C GLN A 362 -10.52 -5.20 -4.87
N LEU A 363 -10.14 -6.24 -4.12
CA LEU A 363 -9.62 -7.47 -4.69
C LEU A 363 -10.71 -8.23 -5.48
N GLU A 364 -11.96 -8.22 -5.01
CA GLU A 364 -13.11 -8.77 -5.75
C GLU A 364 -13.33 -8.05 -7.08
N ALA A 365 -13.19 -6.73 -7.09
CA ALA A 365 -13.29 -5.90 -8.30
C ALA A 365 -12.13 -6.17 -9.27
N ALA A 366 -10.92 -6.36 -8.76
CA ALA A 366 -9.75 -6.75 -9.56
C ALA A 366 -9.93 -8.15 -10.18
N ALA A 367 -10.32 -9.14 -9.37
CA ALA A 367 -10.66 -10.49 -9.85
C ALA A 367 -11.74 -10.46 -10.94
N GLN A 368 -12.77 -9.63 -10.77
CA GLN A 368 -13.85 -9.51 -11.75
C GLN A 368 -13.35 -8.98 -13.10
N ARG A 369 -12.50 -7.95 -13.09
CA ARG A 369 -11.92 -7.37 -14.31
C ARG A 369 -10.94 -8.33 -14.99
N LEU A 370 -10.06 -8.96 -14.20
CA LEU A 370 -9.11 -9.96 -14.69
C LEU A 370 -9.82 -11.15 -15.31
N ALA A 371 -10.83 -11.69 -14.64
CA ALA A 371 -11.62 -12.80 -15.17
C ALA A 371 -12.38 -12.41 -16.45
N ALA A 372 -12.94 -11.19 -16.53
CA ALA A 372 -13.64 -10.70 -17.71
C ALA A 372 -12.71 -10.58 -18.93
N ALA A 373 -11.52 -10.03 -18.73
CA ALA A 373 -10.50 -9.93 -19.77
C ALA A 373 -9.92 -11.30 -20.16
N ASN A 374 -9.93 -12.28 -19.26
CA ASN A 374 -9.25 -13.57 -19.42
C ASN A 374 -10.19 -14.75 -19.15
N THR A 375 -11.28 -14.84 -19.93
CA THR A 375 -12.29 -15.89 -19.75
C THR A 375 -11.70 -17.30 -19.86
N GLY A 376 -10.66 -17.51 -20.68
CA GLY A 376 -9.96 -18.80 -20.80
C GLY A 376 -9.33 -19.27 -19.48
N GLU A 377 -8.71 -18.36 -18.74
CA GLU A 377 -8.12 -18.68 -17.44
C GLU A 377 -9.19 -18.94 -16.38
N LEU A 378 -10.27 -18.15 -16.36
CA LEU A 378 -11.42 -18.42 -15.49
C LEU A 378 -11.96 -19.84 -15.71
N VAL A 379 -12.11 -20.27 -16.98
CA VAL A 379 -12.56 -21.62 -17.33
C VAL A 379 -11.56 -22.70 -16.90
N ARG A 380 -10.25 -22.42 -16.97
CA ARG A 380 -9.21 -23.33 -16.47
C ARG A 380 -9.32 -23.52 -14.96
N LEU A 381 -9.51 -22.43 -14.21
CA LEU A 381 -9.60 -22.44 -12.74
C LEU A 381 -10.83 -23.15 -12.19
N ILE A 382 -11.89 -23.35 -12.98
CA ILE A 382 -13.02 -24.23 -12.60
C ILE A 382 -12.53 -25.64 -12.24
N GLY A 383 -11.49 -26.13 -12.92
CA GLY A 383 -10.88 -27.43 -12.67
C GLY A 383 -9.65 -27.39 -11.74
N ALA A 384 -9.43 -26.30 -11.00
CA ALA A 384 -8.31 -26.20 -10.07
C ALA A 384 -8.38 -27.28 -8.97
N PRO A 385 -7.25 -27.85 -8.53
CA PRO A 385 -7.23 -28.85 -7.47
C PRO A 385 -7.63 -28.27 -6.11
N GLU A 386 -7.39 -26.98 -5.87
CA GLU A 386 -7.80 -26.29 -4.66
C GLU A 386 -9.31 -26.01 -4.70
N ARG A 387 -10.06 -26.63 -3.76
CA ARG A 387 -11.53 -26.51 -3.67
C ARG A 387 -12.01 -25.06 -3.63
N GLU A 388 -11.36 -24.21 -2.84
CA GLU A 388 -11.73 -22.80 -2.69
C GLU A 388 -11.61 -22.03 -4.00
N VAL A 389 -10.53 -22.26 -4.75
CA VAL A 389 -10.27 -21.64 -6.06
C VAL A 389 -11.29 -22.11 -7.09
N SER A 390 -11.56 -23.42 -7.14
CA SER A 390 -12.55 -24.01 -8.04
C SER A 390 -13.95 -23.47 -7.78
N LEU A 391 -14.40 -23.43 -6.52
CA LEU A 391 -15.73 -22.92 -6.15
C LEU A 391 -15.89 -21.45 -6.51
N GLU A 392 -14.88 -20.62 -6.27
CA GLU A 392 -14.94 -19.20 -6.62
C GLU A 392 -14.94 -19.00 -8.14
N ALA A 393 -14.16 -19.79 -8.90
CA ALA A 393 -14.20 -19.78 -10.35
C ALA A 393 -15.57 -20.20 -10.91
N ILE A 394 -16.22 -21.21 -10.32
CA ILE A 394 -17.58 -21.64 -10.66
C ILE A 394 -18.58 -20.49 -10.43
N ARG A 395 -18.56 -19.89 -9.24
CA ARG A 395 -19.47 -18.80 -8.86
C ARG A 395 -19.32 -17.60 -9.79
N ARG A 396 -18.08 -17.18 -10.07
CA ARG A 396 -17.81 -16.05 -10.98
C ARG A 396 -18.21 -16.35 -12.42
N SER A 397 -18.00 -17.57 -12.89
CA SER A 397 -18.44 -17.99 -14.23
C SER A 397 -19.97 -17.87 -14.39
N GLY A 398 -20.72 -18.22 -13.34
CA GLY A 398 -22.17 -18.00 -13.24
C GLY A 398 -22.56 -16.53 -13.30
N ALA A 399 -22.00 -15.72 -12.39
CA ALA A 399 -22.31 -14.29 -12.27
C ALA A 399 -21.98 -13.51 -13.54
N MET A 400 -20.91 -13.88 -14.23
CA MET A 400 -20.47 -13.31 -15.50
C MET A 400 -21.23 -13.85 -16.71
N ARG A 401 -22.08 -14.87 -16.51
CA ARG A 401 -22.78 -15.60 -17.58
C ARG A 401 -21.83 -16.11 -18.66
N ALA A 402 -20.67 -16.61 -18.25
CA ALA A 402 -19.61 -17.06 -19.15
C ALA A 402 -20.01 -18.35 -19.88
N ALA A 403 -20.58 -18.23 -21.09
CA ALA A 403 -21.03 -19.38 -21.87
C ALA A 403 -19.88 -20.39 -22.19
N ALA A 404 -18.64 -19.90 -22.30
CA ALA A 404 -17.46 -20.74 -22.48
C ALA A 404 -17.19 -21.71 -21.32
N ALA A 405 -17.73 -21.43 -20.12
CA ALA A 405 -17.59 -22.29 -18.95
C ALA A 405 -18.53 -23.51 -18.95
N VAL A 406 -19.57 -23.52 -19.80
CA VAL A 406 -20.61 -24.57 -19.79
C VAL A 406 -20.02 -25.99 -19.87
N PRO A 407 -19.07 -26.31 -20.78
CA PRO A 407 -18.48 -27.65 -20.83
C PRO A 407 -17.69 -28.02 -19.57
N ALA A 408 -16.99 -27.07 -18.95
CA ALA A 408 -16.23 -27.30 -17.73
C ALA A 408 -17.15 -27.56 -16.53
N LEU A 409 -18.18 -26.72 -16.35
CA LEU A 409 -19.20 -26.87 -15.32
C LEU A 409 -19.96 -28.19 -15.46
N ALA A 410 -20.31 -28.59 -16.68
CA ALA A 410 -20.97 -29.87 -16.94
C ALA A 410 -20.12 -31.07 -16.49
N ARG A 411 -18.79 -31.04 -16.63
CA ARG A 411 -17.94 -32.15 -16.14
C ARG A 411 -18.01 -32.29 -14.62
N LEU A 412 -17.97 -31.17 -13.89
CA LEU A 412 -18.01 -31.17 -12.42
C LEU A 412 -19.30 -31.79 -11.86
N MET A 413 -20.43 -31.62 -12.55
CA MET A 413 -21.71 -32.23 -12.16
C MET A 413 -21.71 -33.77 -12.14
N THR A 414 -20.67 -34.43 -12.65
CA THR A 414 -20.61 -35.90 -12.75
C THR A 414 -19.59 -36.52 -11.80
N GLN A 415 -18.51 -35.79 -11.49
CA GLN A 415 -17.30 -36.37 -10.90
C GLN A 415 -16.99 -35.87 -9.48
N GLN A 416 -17.76 -34.93 -8.94
CA GLN A 416 -17.44 -34.22 -7.69
C GLN A 416 -18.51 -34.42 -6.62
N ASP A 417 -18.19 -34.01 -5.38
CA ASP A 417 -19.10 -34.05 -4.23
C ASP A 417 -20.32 -33.12 -4.35
N GLY A 418 -21.25 -33.26 -3.40
CA GLY A 418 -22.56 -32.60 -3.44
C GLY A 418 -22.50 -31.07 -3.58
N ASP A 419 -21.59 -30.40 -2.87
CA ASP A 419 -21.55 -28.93 -2.86
C ASP A 419 -20.98 -28.39 -4.18
N VAL A 420 -19.95 -29.04 -4.74
CA VAL A 420 -19.39 -28.64 -6.04
C VAL A 420 -20.42 -28.85 -7.15
N ARG A 421 -21.19 -29.96 -7.10
CA ARG A 421 -22.29 -30.18 -8.04
C ARG A 421 -23.36 -29.10 -7.92
N LEU A 422 -23.74 -28.71 -6.69
CA LEU A 422 -24.70 -27.65 -6.44
C LEU A 422 -24.22 -26.31 -7.01
N ALA A 423 -22.97 -25.93 -6.72
CA ALA A 423 -22.38 -24.70 -7.24
C ALA A 423 -22.35 -24.69 -8.78
N ALA A 424 -22.00 -25.82 -9.41
CA ALA A 424 -22.01 -25.95 -10.86
C ALA A 424 -23.42 -25.81 -11.45
N VAL A 425 -24.44 -26.39 -10.80
CA VAL A 425 -25.85 -26.24 -11.21
C VAL A 425 -26.32 -24.79 -11.09
N GLN A 426 -25.99 -24.11 -9.99
CA GLN A 426 -26.31 -22.69 -9.79
C GLN A 426 -25.65 -21.82 -10.87
N ALA A 427 -24.36 -22.03 -11.14
CA ALA A 427 -23.64 -21.30 -12.17
C ALA A 427 -24.22 -21.52 -13.58
N LEU A 428 -24.58 -22.76 -13.93
CA LEU A 428 -25.24 -23.08 -15.20
C LEU A 428 -26.64 -22.45 -15.31
N ALA A 429 -27.39 -22.38 -14.20
CA ALA A 429 -28.69 -21.71 -14.16
C ALA A 429 -28.57 -20.18 -14.34
N GLU A 430 -27.54 -19.57 -13.77
CA GLU A 430 -27.22 -18.14 -13.94
C GLU A 430 -26.82 -17.82 -15.38
N ILE A 431 -25.94 -18.63 -15.98
CA ILE A 431 -25.59 -18.57 -17.41
C ILE A 431 -26.87 -18.68 -18.25
N GLY A 432 -27.64 -19.75 -18.04
CA GLY A 432 -28.99 -19.94 -18.57
C GLY A 432 -29.12 -19.86 -20.09
N THR A 433 -28.04 -20.16 -20.83
CA THR A 433 -28.12 -20.44 -22.26
C THR A 433 -28.86 -21.76 -22.50
N PRO A 434 -29.47 -22.00 -23.67
CA PRO A 434 -30.13 -23.27 -23.97
C PRO A 434 -29.20 -24.48 -23.76
N GLY A 435 -27.93 -24.35 -24.13
CA GLY A 435 -26.91 -25.37 -23.88
C GLY A 435 -26.66 -25.61 -22.39
N ALA A 436 -26.59 -24.56 -21.57
CA ALA A 436 -26.44 -24.71 -20.12
C ALA A 436 -27.63 -25.42 -19.47
N LEU A 437 -28.86 -25.05 -19.84
CA LEU A 437 -30.07 -25.68 -19.34
C LEU A 437 -30.19 -27.14 -19.76
N GLN A 438 -29.77 -27.48 -20.98
CA GLN A 438 -29.69 -28.87 -21.43
C GLN A 438 -28.76 -29.72 -20.53
N GLN A 439 -27.63 -29.18 -20.08
CA GLN A 439 -26.71 -29.89 -19.18
C GLN A 439 -27.31 -30.18 -17.80
N LEU A 440 -28.27 -29.35 -17.35
CA LEU A 440 -28.98 -29.51 -16.08
C LEU A 440 -30.00 -30.66 -16.08
N GLU A 441 -30.43 -31.15 -17.25
CA GLU A 441 -31.55 -32.10 -17.32
C GLU A 441 -31.29 -33.45 -16.66
N ARG A 442 -30.03 -33.80 -16.39
CA ARG A 442 -29.66 -35.00 -15.62
C ARG A 442 -29.66 -34.78 -14.11
N SER A 443 -29.59 -33.53 -13.64
CA SER A 443 -29.54 -33.18 -12.23
C SER A 443 -30.88 -33.19 -11.53
N ILE A 444 -31.97 -33.42 -12.29
CA ILE A 444 -33.30 -33.65 -11.73
C ILE A 444 -33.37 -34.93 -10.88
N ASP A 445 -32.50 -35.91 -11.16
CA ASP A 445 -32.39 -37.17 -10.43
C ASP A 445 -31.08 -37.24 -9.61
N ASP A 446 -30.44 -36.09 -9.32
CA ASP A 446 -29.21 -36.06 -8.51
C ASP A 446 -29.47 -36.65 -7.11
N PRO A 447 -28.52 -37.40 -6.52
CA PRO A 447 -28.67 -37.90 -5.15
C PRO A 447 -28.91 -36.79 -4.11
N SER A 448 -28.33 -35.62 -4.30
CA SER A 448 -28.51 -34.46 -3.42
C SER A 448 -29.82 -33.74 -3.70
N ARG A 449 -30.64 -33.60 -2.64
CA ARG A 449 -31.88 -32.82 -2.68
C ARG A 449 -31.65 -31.38 -3.12
N GLU A 450 -30.58 -30.74 -2.64
CA GLU A 450 -30.30 -29.34 -2.94
C GLU A 450 -30.05 -29.13 -4.44
N VAL A 451 -29.33 -30.07 -5.07
CA VAL A 451 -29.06 -30.07 -6.51
C VAL A 451 -30.35 -30.24 -7.31
N ARG A 452 -31.24 -31.16 -6.91
CA ARG A 452 -32.55 -31.36 -7.56
C ARG A 452 -33.44 -30.11 -7.45
N VAL A 453 -33.51 -29.51 -6.26
CA VAL A 453 -34.27 -28.27 -6.01
C VAL A 453 -33.74 -27.12 -6.86
N ALA A 454 -32.42 -26.92 -6.88
CA ALA A 454 -31.79 -25.88 -7.70
C ALA A 454 -32.09 -26.07 -9.20
N THR A 455 -32.02 -27.32 -9.67
CA THR A 455 -32.34 -27.69 -11.05
C THR A 455 -33.79 -27.38 -11.41
N ALA A 456 -34.75 -27.78 -10.57
CA ALA A 456 -36.17 -27.51 -10.81
C ALA A 456 -36.46 -26.01 -10.84
N ARG A 457 -35.89 -25.23 -9.91
CA ARG A 457 -36.00 -23.76 -9.90
C ARG A 457 -35.42 -23.13 -11.16
N ALA A 458 -34.27 -23.61 -11.64
CA ALA A 458 -33.65 -23.13 -12.88
C ALA A 458 -34.59 -23.32 -14.08
N PHE A 459 -35.20 -24.51 -14.21
CA PHE A 459 -36.17 -24.78 -15.27
C PHE A 459 -37.45 -23.94 -15.15
N ALA A 460 -37.94 -23.74 -13.92
CA ALA A 460 -39.11 -22.89 -13.66
C ALA A 460 -38.85 -21.42 -14.04
N ALA A 461 -37.68 -20.89 -13.70
CA ALA A 461 -37.30 -19.49 -13.94
C ALA A 461 -37.07 -19.18 -15.43
N ARG A 462 -36.58 -20.16 -16.20
CA ARG A 462 -36.29 -20.02 -17.64
C ARG A 462 -37.35 -20.63 -18.55
N VAL A 463 -38.37 -21.28 -17.99
CA VAL A 463 -39.41 -22.03 -18.72
C VAL A 463 -38.78 -23.00 -19.73
N HIS A 464 -37.85 -23.83 -19.25
CA HIS A 464 -37.09 -24.78 -20.09
C HIS A 464 -37.94 -25.98 -20.51
N ARG A 465 -38.85 -25.77 -21.46
CA ARG A 465 -39.81 -26.79 -21.93
C ARG A 465 -39.23 -28.16 -22.29
N PRO A 466 -38.00 -28.31 -22.81
CA PRO A 466 -37.42 -29.64 -23.06
C PRO A 466 -37.37 -30.53 -21.80
N ALA A 467 -37.29 -29.95 -20.59
CA ALA A 467 -37.33 -30.71 -19.34
C ALA A 467 -38.73 -31.13 -18.88
N LEU A 468 -39.81 -30.71 -19.58
CA LEU A 468 -41.20 -30.96 -19.14
C LEU A 468 -41.47 -32.44 -18.89
N ALA A 469 -41.06 -33.33 -19.81
CA ALA A 469 -41.29 -34.77 -19.67
C ALA A 469 -40.59 -35.36 -18.43
N LYS A 470 -39.37 -34.90 -18.12
CA LYS A 470 -38.63 -35.35 -16.93
C LYS A 470 -39.25 -34.83 -15.64
N ILE A 471 -39.66 -33.57 -15.63
CA ILE A 471 -40.37 -32.96 -14.49
C ILE A 471 -41.72 -33.65 -14.26
N GLU A 472 -42.45 -33.96 -15.32
CA GLU A 472 -43.71 -34.71 -15.25
C GLU A 472 -43.49 -36.11 -14.66
N ALA A 473 -42.44 -36.82 -15.08
CA ALA A 473 -42.07 -38.10 -14.50
C ALA A 473 -41.69 -37.97 -13.01
N ALA A 474 -40.97 -36.91 -12.63
CA ALA A 474 -40.58 -36.66 -11.25
C ALA A 474 -41.79 -36.42 -10.32
N ILE A 475 -42.79 -35.62 -10.76
CA ILE A 475 -44.01 -35.36 -9.95
C ILE A 475 -44.96 -36.56 -9.87
N LYS A 476 -44.86 -37.52 -10.81
CA LYS A 476 -45.62 -38.78 -10.77
C LYS A 476 -44.89 -39.89 -9.99
N GLY A 477 -43.59 -39.74 -9.77
CA GLY A 477 -42.78 -40.77 -9.12
C GLY A 477 -42.98 -40.83 -7.61
N LYS A 478 -42.82 -42.01 -7.01
CA LYS A 478 -42.97 -42.19 -5.55
C LYS A 478 -42.04 -41.30 -4.72
N ARG A 479 -40.89 -40.95 -5.28
CA ARG A 479 -39.88 -40.11 -4.62
C ARG A 479 -40.44 -38.75 -4.19
N VAL A 480 -41.30 -38.12 -4.99
CA VAL A 480 -41.85 -36.80 -4.64
C VAL A 480 -42.83 -36.89 -3.46
N SER A 481 -43.49 -38.03 -3.27
CA SER A 481 -44.39 -38.24 -2.14
C SER A 481 -43.64 -38.26 -0.81
N GLU A 482 -42.44 -38.83 -0.81
CA GLU A 482 -41.53 -38.92 0.36
C GLU A 482 -40.60 -37.70 0.49
N ALA A 483 -40.58 -36.81 -0.51
CA ALA A 483 -39.72 -35.64 -0.51
C ALA A 483 -40.19 -34.56 0.47
N ASP A 484 -39.25 -33.74 0.92
CA ASP A 484 -39.57 -32.54 1.70
C ASP A 484 -40.41 -31.54 0.89
N LEU A 485 -41.24 -30.75 1.58
CA LEU A 485 -42.13 -29.75 0.99
C LEU A 485 -41.42 -28.80 0.02
N THR A 486 -40.18 -28.37 0.31
CA THR A 486 -39.44 -27.46 -0.57
C THR A 486 -39.13 -28.09 -1.94
N GLU A 487 -38.84 -29.39 -1.95
CA GLU A 487 -38.58 -30.15 -3.18
C GLU A 487 -39.87 -30.39 -3.95
N LYS A 488 -40.96 -30.77 -3.26
CA LYS A 488 -42.31 -30.85 -3.84
C LYS A 488 -42.66 -29.53 -4.52
N MET A 489 -42.54 -28.41 -3.80
CA MET A 489 -42.86 -27.08 -4.33
C MET A 489 -42.03 -26.75 -5.59
N ALA A 490 -40.71 -26.98 -5.56
CA ALA A 490 -39.84 -26.66 -6.69
C ALA A 490 -40.21 -27.46 -7.96
N LEU A 491 -40.50 -28.76 -7.82
CA LEU A 491 -40.89 -29.62 -8.93
C LEU A 491 -42.26 -29.22 -9.52
N PHE A 492 -43.25 -28.96 -8.67
CA PHE A 492 -44.58 -28.53 -9.11
C PHE A 492 -44.58 -27.12 -9.70
N GLU A 493 -43.77 -26.21 -9.16
CA GLU A 493 -43.59 -24.87 -9.74
C GLU A 493 -42.98 -24.96 -11.14
N ALA A 494 -41.94 -25.78 -11.31
CA ALA A 494 -41.34 -26.05 -12.62
C ALA A 494 -42.36 -26.63 -13.59
N PHE A 495 -43.12 -27.64 -13.17
CA PHE A 495 -44.15 -28.24 -14.01
C PHE A 495 -45.20 -27.21 -14.44
N GLY A 496 -45.77 -26.46 -13.47
CA GLY A 496 -46.79 -25.44 -13.73
C GLY A 496 -46.30 -24.30 -14.63
N ALA A 497 -45.00 -23.98 -14.60
CA ALA A 497 -44.39 -22.99 -15.50
C ALA A 497 -44.37 -23.45 -16.96
N MET A 498 -44.29 -24.76 -17.21
CA MET A 498 -43.95 -25.32 -18.51
C MET A 498 -45.10 -26.08 -19.19
N CYS A 499 -46.01 -26.69 -18.42
CA CYS A 499 -46.99 -27.65 -18.92
C CYS A 499 -48.15 -27.01 -19.70
N GLY A 500 -48.46 -25.74 -19.44
CA GLY A 500 -49.60 -25.04 -20.04
C GLY A 500 -50.92 -25.79 -19.83
N GLU A 501 -51.86 -25.61 -20.77
CA GLU A 501 -53.19 -26.26 -20.69
C GLU A 501 -53.12 -27.79 -20.65
N GLY A 502 -52.13 -28.40 -21.31
CA GLY A 502 -51.99 -29.86 -21.35
C GLY A 502 -51.72 -30.50 -19.98
N GLY A 503 -51.14 -29.74 -19.03
CA GLY A 503 -50.86 -30.23 -17.67
C GLY A 503 -52.05 -30.13 -16.70
N VAL A 504 -53.13 -29.42 -17.06
CA VAL A 504 -54.26 -29.15 -16.14
C VAL A 504 -54.93 -30.45 -15.70
N THR A 505 -55.12 -31.41 -16.61
CA THR A 505 -55.72 -32.71 -16.29
C THR A 505 -54.92 -33.50 -15.25
N LEU A 506 -53.59 -33.46 -15.34
CA LEU A 506 -52.73 -34.13 -14.37
C LEU A 506 -52.82 -33.48 -12.99
N LEU A 507 -52.72 -32.14 -12.95
CA LEU A 507 -52.80 -31.38 -11.70
C LEU A 507 -54.19 -31.50 -11.04
N ASP A 508 -55.25 -31.56 -11.83
CA ASP A 508 -56.60 -31.84 -11.34
C ASP A 508 -56.69 -33.22 -10.69
N GLY A 509 -56.14 -34.22 -11.35
CA GLY A 509 -56.04 -35.58 -10.82
C GLY A 509 -55.38 -35.61 -9.43
N LEU A 510 -54.31 -34.84 -9.25
CA LEU A 510 -53.60 -34.75 -7.98
C LEU A 510 -54.38 -33.94 -6.92
N LEU A 511 -55.06 -32.86 -7.29
CA LEU A 511 -55.74 -31.97 -6.35
C LEU A 511 -57.11 -32.51 -5.87
N ASN A 512 -57.93 -33.00 -6.80
CA ASN A 512 -59.36 -33.25 -6.58
C ASN A 512 -59.75 -34.74 -6.55
N THR A 513 -59.01 -35.61 -7.20
CA THR A 513 -59.41 -37.03 -7.36
C THR A 513 -59.18 -37.83 -6.09
N LYS A 514 -60.08 -38.79 -5.82
CA LYS A 514 -59.92 -39.80 -4.76
C LYS A 514 -59.28 -41.05 -5.37
N SER A 515 -58.29 -41.62 -4.70
CA SER A 515 -57.73 -42.93 -5.05
C SER A 515 -58.82 -44.02 -4.96
N PHE A 516 -58.55 -45.18 -5.56
CA PHE A 516 -59.48 -46.32 -5.65
C PHE A 516 -60.01 -46.79 -4.27
N PHE A 517 -59.25 -46.55 -3.20
CA PHE A 517 -59.65 -46.84 -1.81
C PHE A 517 -60.28 -45.64 -1.06
N GLY A 518 -60.70 -44.60 -1.78
CA GLY A 518 -61.36 -43.41 -1.21
C GLY A 518 -60.43 -42.41 -0.50
N ARG A 519 -59.13 -42.71 -0.39
CA ARG A 519 -58.12 -41.79 0.16
C ARG A 519 -57.69 -40.77 -0.90
N ARG A 520 -57.61 -39.51 -0.53
CA ARG A 520 -57.04 -38.44 -1.37
C ARG A 520 -55.51 -38.47 -1.26
N GLU A 521 -54.85 -37.86 -2.24
CA GLU A 521 -53.40 -37.62 -2.18
C GLU A 521 -53.00 -36.84 -0.92
N ASP A 522 -51.72 -36.92 -0.59
CA ASP A 522 -51.10 -36.19 0.51
C ASP A 522 -51.45 -34.68 0.45
N PRO A 523 -51.88 -34.04 1.57
CA PRO A 523 -52.25 -32.63 1.56
C PRO A 523 -51.17 -31.69 1.01
N GLU A 524 -49.88 -32.01 1.17
CA GLU A 524 -48.80 -31.20 0.61
C GLU A 524 -48.73 -31.29 -0.91
N LEU A 525 -48.83 -32.50 -1.48
CA LEU A 525 -48.87 -32.69 -2.93
C LEU A 525 -50.08 -32.00 -3.55
N ARG A 526 -51.23 -32.06 -2.89
CA ARG A 526 -52.45 -31.36 -3.30
C ARG A 526 -52.26 -29.84 -3.28
N ALA A 527 -51.64 -29.31 -2.24
CA ALA A 527 -51.31 -27.89 -2.16
C ALA A 527 -50.32 -27.46 -3.25
N CYS A 528 -49.30 -28.28 -3.53
CA CYS A 528 -48.35 -28.03 -4.63
C CYS A 528 -49.05 -28.06 -6.00
N ALA A 529 -49.96 -29.00 -6.23
CA ALA A 529 -50.76 -29.06 -7.45
C ALA A 529 -51.64 -27.82 -7.63
N ALA A 530 -52.25 -27.32 -6.54
CA ALA A 530 -53.01 -26.07 -6.56
C ALA A 530 -52.13 -24.87 -6.93
N MET A 531 -50.93 -24.76 -6.35
CA MET A 531 -49.98 -23.68 -6.70
C MET A 531 -49.56 -23.76 -8.18
N ALA A 532 -49.29 -24.97 -8.68
CA ALA A 532 -48.96 -25.19 -10.09
C ALA A 532 -50.11 -24.78 -11.03
N LEU A 533 -51.36 -25.14 -10.70
CA LEU A 533 -52.56 -24.70 -11.44
C LEU A 533 -52.71 -23.17 -11.45
N GLY A 534 -52.40 -22.52 -10.32
CA GLY A 534 -52.36 -21.06 -10.21
C GLY A 534 -51.36 -20.44 -11.18
N ARG A 535 -50.21 -21.09 -11.39
CA ARG A 535 -49.18 -20.65 -12.33
C ARG A 535 -49.56 -20.89 -13.80
N VAL A 536 -50.29 -21.97 -14.09
CA VAL A 536 -50.84 -22.24 -15.43
C VAL A 536 -51.86 -21.17 -15.83
N ALA A 537 -52.70 -20.74 -14.87
CA ALA A 537 -53.61 -19.59 -14.98
C ALA A 537 -54.60 -19.61 -16.17
N THR A 538 -54.89 -20.78 -16.76
CA THR A 538 -55.90 -20.92 -17.81
C THR A 538 -57.32 -20.98 -17.23
N PRO A 539 -58.38 -20.70 -18.02
CA PRO A 539 -59.76 -20.79 -17.54
C PRO A 539 -60.11 -22.15 -16.92
N ASN A 540 -59.60 -23.25 -17.50
CA ASN A 540 -59.79 -24.59 -16.97
C ASN A 540 -59.02 -24.79 -15.66
N ALA A 541 -57.78 -24.31 -15.55
CA ALA A 541 -57.03 -24.36 -14.30
C ALA A 541 -57.74 -23.60 -13.17
N ILE A 542 -58.33 -22.44 -13.47
CA ILE A 542 -59.13 -21.65 -12.52
C ILE A 542 -60.40 -22.42 -12.11
N ALA A 543 -61.09 -23.07 -13.06
CA ALA A 543 -62.26 -23.90 -12.76
C ALA A 543 -61.90 -25.08 -11.84
N VAL A 544 -60.76 -25.73 -12.09
CA VAL A 544 -60.22 -26.81 -11.26
C VAL A 544 -59.95 -26.33 -9.83
N LEU A 545 -59.31 -25.16 -9.68
CA LEU A 545 -59.04 -24.54 -8.37
C LEU A 545 -60.32 -24.21 -7.62
N ARG A 546 -61.34 -23.65 -8.28
CA ARG A 546 -62.62 -23.29 -7.64
C ARG A 546 -63.33 -24.49 -7.01
N ARG A 547 -63.22 -25.68 -7.62
CA ARG A 547 -63.78 -26.91 -7.03
C ARG A 547 -63.12 -27.30 -5.70
N ALA A 548 -61.85 -26.93 -5.52
CA ALA A 548 -61.08 -27.18 -4.30
C ALA A 548 -61.09 -26.01 -3.31
N ALA A 549 -61.81 -24.91 -3.57
CA ALA A 549 -61.79 -23.71 -2.72
C ALA A 549 -62.31 -23.95 -1.29
N SER A 550 -63.17 -24.95 -1.12
CA SER A 550 -63.72 -25.36 0.19
C SER A 550 -63.08 -26.65 0.70
N ASP A 551 -61.81 -26.91 0.39
CA ASP A 551 -61.15 -28.13 0.86
C ASP A 551 -61.09 -28.20 2.39
N LYS A 552 -61.20 -29.43 2.93
CA LYS A 552 -61.17 -29.67 4.37
C LYS A 552 -59.79 -29.38 4.96
N GLU A 553 -58.73 -29.61 4.18
CA GLU A 553 -57.35 -29.36 4.61
C GLU A 553 -57.00 -27.88 4.53
N ILE A 554 -56.53 -27.31 5.65
CA ILE A 554 -56.20 -25.88 5.75
C ILE A 554 -55.10 -25.50 4.76
N LEU A 555 -54.06 -26.33 4.64
CA LEU A 555 -52.93 -26.11 3.73
C LEU A 555 -53.39 -26.01 2.27
N VAL A 556 -54.21 -26.97 1.83
CA VAL A 556 -54.75 -27.02 0.45
C VAL A 556 -55.65 -25.82 0.19
N ARG A 557 -56.57 -25.51 1.11
CA ARG A 557 -57.46 -24.35 0.99
C ARG A 557 -56.68 -23.03 0.89
N ASN A 558 -55.64 -22.86 1.69
CA ASN A 558 -54.77 -21.67 1.63
C ASN A 558 -54.02 -21.58 0.30
N ALA A 559 -53.47 -22.69 -0.19
CA ALA A 559 -52.79 -22.75 -1.49
C ALA A 559 -53.74 -22.43 -2.65
N VAL A 560 -54.95 -22.99 -2.66
CA VAL A 560 -55.99 -22.71 -3.67
C VAL A 560 -56.40 -21.23 -3.65
N ASN A 561 -56.65 -20.68 -2.47
CA ASN A 561 -56.99 -19.27 -2.34
C ASN A 561 -55.86 -18.34 -2.80
N ARG A 562 -54.60 -18.71 -2.52
CA ARG A 562 -53.43 -17.97 -3.02
C ARG A 562 -53.33 -18.04 -4.54
N ALA A 563 -53.47 -19.24 -5.11
CA ALA A 563 -53.45 -19.49 -6.55
C ALA A 563 -54.54 -18.68 -7.28
N LEU A 564 -55.76 -18.63 -6.73
CA LEU A 564 -56.88 -17.86 -7.30
C LEU A 564 -56.70 -16.34 -7.24
N ARG A 565 -55.90 -15.83 -6.27
CA ARG A 565 -55.59 -14.39 -6.14
C ARG A 565 -54.48 -13.93 -7.08
N GLY A 566 -53.87 -14.82 -7.86
CA GLY A 566 -52.73 -14.50 -8.74
C GLY A 566 -51.41 -14.28 -7.99
N GLY A 567 -51.31 -14.69 -6.72
CA GLY A 567 -50.10 -14.51 -5.92
C GLY A 567 -49.05 -15.56 -6.24
N THR A 568 -48.13 -15.29 -7.18
CA THR A 568 -46.85 -15.99 -7.22
C THR A 568 -46.11 -15.81 -5.89
N ALA A 569 -45.33 -16.81 -5.50
CA ALA A 569 -44.50 -16.76 -4.29
C ALA A 569 -43.55 -15.58 -4.32
#